data_AF-A0A355X704-F1
#
_entry.id   AF-A0A355X704-F1
#
_cell.length_a   1.000
_cell.length_b   1.000
_cell.length_c   1.000
_cell.angle_alpha   90.00
_cell.angle_beta   90.00
_cell.angle_gamma   90.00
#
_symmetry.space_group_name_H-M   'P 1'
#
loop_
_entity.id
_entity.type
_entity.pdbx_description
1 polymer ?
#
loop_
_entity_poly.entity_id
_entity_poly.type
_entity_poly.pdbx_seq_one_letter_code
_entity_poly.pdbx_strand_id
1 'polypeptide(L)'
;MKSNILNHLYHFHDSALRPKPFAGWARSKSSELDVKRTRYLGENQEVIWDITADGYEVSDHIEMAGFYVSAIISYGNDSEGRLRIMKHLTFPMLRFQPNLTGSSFSHNFDGSFADIKVNGRIMKEYPEGNRAHLAAESLLFARIITEGLFGLKAVGLNKLSINPQLSSQCDKITLENIKLFSKCFDIKANEKGIDVIYNGSTYHTEQPKALFDFNACQFE
;
A
#
# COMPACT_ATOMS: atom_id res chain seq x y z
N MET A 1 -13.48 35.86 -0.44
CA MET A 1 -12.16 35.78 0.24
C MET A 1 -11.70 34.36 0.58
N LYS A 2 -12.55 33.43 1.07
CA LYS A 2 -12.12 32.05 1.43
C LYS A 2 -11.63 31.17 0.26
N SER A 3 -12.09 31.37 -0.98
CA SER A 3 -11.68 30.52 -2.12
C SER A 3 -10.24 30.73 -2.59
N ASN A 4 -9.64 31.89 -2.32
CA ASN A 4 -8.30 32.21 -2.85
C ASN A 4 -7.20 31.50 -2.05
N ILE A 5 -7.35 31.42 -0.72
CA ILE A 5 -6.38 30.73 0.16
C ILE A 5 -6.41 29.22 -0.07
N LEU A 6 -7.61 28.62 -0.19
CA LEU A 6 -7.74 27.18 -0.41
C LEU A 6 -7.12 26.75 -1.75
N ASN A 7 -7.35 27.55 -2.80
CA ASN A 7 -6.74 27.32 -4.11
C ASN A 7 -5.21 27.48 -4.06
N HIS A 8 -4.71 28.49 -3.34
CA HIS A 8 -3.27 28.69 -3.19
C HIS A 8 -2.62 27.52 -2.43
N LEU A 9 -3.28 27.03 -1.37
CA LEU A 9 -2.84 25.86 -0.61
C LEU A 9 -2.84 24.59 -1.47
N TYR A 10 -3.87 24.41 -2.30
CA TYR A 10 -3.94 23.29 -3.24
C TYR A 10 -2.83 23.38 -4.30
N HIS A 11 -2.64 24.55 -4.91
CA HIS A 11 -1.56 24.75 -5.89
C HIS A 11 -0.18 24.49 -5.29
N PHE A 12 0.05 24.93 -4.05
CA PHE A 12 1.28 24.64 -3.33
C PHE A 12 1.43 23.13 -3.08
N HIS A 13 0.38 22.46 -2.59
CA HIS A 13 0.41 21.01 -2.38
C HIS A 13 0.66 20.25 -3.69
N ASP A 14 -0.07 20.55 -4.76
CA ASP A 14 0.05 19.86 -6.05
C ASP A 14 1.41 20.09 -6.71
N SER A 15 1.98 21.30 -6.60
CA SER A 15 3.29 21.62 -7.19
C SER A 15 4.48 21.14 -6.37
N ALA A 16 4.40 21.17 -5.03
CA ALA A 16 5.56 20.97 -4.15
C ALA A 16 5.51 19.66 -3.34
N LEU A 17 4.32 19.15 -3.00
CA LEU A 17 4.16 18.02 -2.08
C LEU A 17 3.67 16.74 -2.76
N ARG A 18 3.13 16.85 -3.98
CA ARG A 18 2.59 15.70 -4.70
C ARG A 18 3.73 14.74 -5.08
N PRO A 19 3.68 13.48 -4.64
CA PRO A 19 4.69 12.51 -5.03
C PRO A 19 4.58 12.19 -6.53
N LYS A 20 5.73 12.04 -7.19
CA LYS A 20 5.79 11.68 -8.61
C LYS A 20 5.30 10.24 -8.80
N PRO A 21 4.36 9.97 -9.73
CA PRO A 21 3.79 8.62 -9.89
C PRO A 21 4.77 7.57 -10.41
N PHE A 22 5.73 8.01 -11.22
CA PHE A 22 6.75 7.15 -11.81
C PHE A 22 8.10 7.44 -11.16
N ALA A 23 8.87 6.38 -10.90
CA ALA A 23 10.22 6.56 -10.41
C ALA A 23 11.07 7.23 -11.47
N GLY A 24 11.91 8.19 -11.08
CA GLY A 24 12.76 8.93 -12.01
C GLY A 24 13.70 8.00 -12.80
N TRP A 25 14.14 6.92 -12.17
CA TRP A 25 14.98 5.89 -12.76
C TRP A 25 14.24 4.88 -13.65
N ALA A 26 12.91 4.84 -13.57
CA ALA A 26 12.12 3.92 -14.36
C ALA A 26 11.51 4.56 -15.61
N ARG A 27 11.48 5.89 -15.66
CA ARG A 27 10.83 6.67 -16.72
C ARG A 27 11.61 6.55 -18.03
N SER A 28 11.00 5.93 -19.04
CA SER A 28 11.52 5.91 -20.41
C SER A 28 11.66 7.33 -20.96
N LYS A 29 12.78 7.63 -21.63
CA LYS A 29 12.88 8.87 -22.42
C LYS A 29 11.97 8.76 -23.63
N SER A 30 11.54 9.90 -24.18
CA SER A 30 10.73 9.93 -25.41
C SER A 30 11.42 9.29 -26.61
N SER A 31 12.76 9.23 -26.61
CA SER A 31 13.59 8.54 -27.60
C SER A 31 13.70 7.02 -27.38
N GLU A 32 13.18 6.51 -26.27
CA GLU A 32 13.33 5.14 -25.79
C GLU A 32 11.95 4.43 -25.71
N LEU A 33 10.95 4.87 -26.47
CA LEU A 33 9.61 4.28 -26.42
C LEU A 33 9.57 2.82 -26.93
N ASP A 34 10.56 2.41 -27.72
CA ASP A 34 10.68 1.05 -28.29
C ASP A 34 11.74 0.18 -27.58
N VAL A 35 12.09 0.45 -26.31
CA VAL A 35 13.06 -0.44 -25.64
C VAL A 35 12.45 -1.84 -25.51
N LYS A 36 13.00 -2.79 -26.25
CA LYS A 36 12.59 -4.19 -26.20
C LYS A 36 12.85 -4.71 -24.78
N ARG A 37 11.85 -5.43 -24.25
CA ARG A 37 11.94 -6.15 -22.98
C ARG A 37 11.83 -7.63 -23.29
N THR A 38 12.78 -8.43 -22.85
CA THR A 38 12.80 -9.88 -23.13
C THR A 38 11.76 -10.57 -22.26
N ARG A 39 10.52 -10.65 -22.78
CA ARG A 39 9.39 -11.27 -22.10
C ARG A 39 8.91 -12.52 -22.83
N TYR A 40 8.59 -13.57 -22.09
CA TYR A 40 8.04 -14.82 -22.61
C TYR A 40 7.12 -15.50 -21.58
N LEU A 41 6.31 -16.44 -22.05
CA LEU A 41 5.49 -17.28 -21.17
C LEU A 41 6.31 -18.47 -20.67
N GLY A 42 6.32 -18.69 -19.36
CA GLY A 42 6.91 -19.87 -18.73
C GLY A 42 6.02 -21.11 -18.85
N GLU A 43 6.51 -22.24 -18.35
CA GLU A 43 5.83 -23.53 -18.44
C GLU A 43 4.48 -23.57 -17.70
N ASN A 44 4.28 -22.72 -16.70
CA ASN A 44 3.03 -22.59 -15.95
C ASN A 44 2.18 -21.39 -16.43
N GLN A 45 2.44 -20.89 -17.64
CA GLN A 45 1.77 -19.71 -18.23
C GLN A 45 2.01 -18.40 -17.48
N GLU A 46 3.06 -18.31 -16.67
CA GLU A 46 3.52 -17.08 -16.06
C GLU A 46 4.19 -16.17 -17.10
N VAL A 47 4.03 -14.85 -16.98
CA VAL A 47 4.80 -13.89 -17.79
C VAL A 47 6.15 -13.67 -17.11
N ILE A 48 7.23 -14.11 -17.76
CA ILE A 48 8.61 -13.94 -17.28
C ILE A 48 9.23 -12.76 -18.03
N TRP A 49 9.90 -11.87 -17.29
CA TRP A 49 10.83 -10.91 -17.87
C TRP A 49 12.26 -11.35 -17.54
N ASP A 50 13.02 -11.76 -18.56
CA ASP A 50 14.45 -12.04 -18.43
C ASP A 50 15.24 -10.74 -18.43
N ILE A 51 15.32 -10.14 -17.24
CA ILE A 51 16.10 -8.94 -16.99
C ILE A 51 17.59 -9.16 -17.28
N THR A 52 18.11 -10.38 -17.10
CA THR A 52 19.53 -10.67 -17.33
C THR A 52 19.88 -10.54 -18.81
N ALA A 53 18.99 -11.01 -19.69
CA ALA A 53 19.13 -10.84 -21.13
C ALA A 53 19.10 -9.36 -21.57
N ASP A 54 18.39 -8.51 -20.81
CA ASP A 54 18.26 -7.08 -21.11
C ASP A 54 19.37 -6.22 -20.46
N GLY A 55 20.16 -6.76 -19.54
CA GLY A 55 21.35 -6.12 -18.97
C GLY A 55 21.09 -5.34 -17.67
N TYR A 56 21.75 -4.19 -17.51
CA TYR A 56 21.72 -3.35 -16.31
C TYR A 56 20.98 -2.04 -16.55
N GLU A 57 20.49 -1.43 -15.47
CA GLU A 57 19.69 -0.19 -15.52
C GLU A 57 18.44 -0.30 -16.40
N VAL A 58 17.87 -1.50 -16.47
CA VAL A 58 16.62 -1.75 -17.16
C VAL A 58 15.46 -1.63 -16.18
N SER A 59 14.38 -1.04 -16.64
CA SER A 59 13.21 -0.74 -15.83
C SER A 59 11.92 -0.82 -16.62
N ASP A 60 10.83 -0.97 -15.89
CA ASP A 60 9.49 -1.00 -16.42
C ASP A 60 8.46 -0.59 -15.36
N HIS A 61 7.20 -0.49 -15.77
CA HIS A 61 6.09 -0.18 -14.89
C HIS A 61 4.91 -1.12 -15.06
N ILE A 62 4.23 -1.38 -13.95
CA ILE A 62 2.90 -1.99 -13.94
C ILE A 62 1.93 -0.99 -13.33
N GLU A 63 0.87 -0.68 -14.07
CA GLU A 63 -0.20 0.19 -13.62
C GLU A 63 -1.44 -0.64 -13.29
N MET A 64 -2.02 -0.39 -12.12
CA MET A 64 -3.20 -1.11 -11.64
C MET A 64 -4.25 -0.12 -11.16
N ALA A 65 -5.50 -0.42 -11.50
CA ALA A 65 -6.66 0.29 -11.00
C ALA A 65 -7.39 -0.55 -9.94
N GLY A 66 -7.99 0.13 -8.96
CA GLY A 66 -8.86 -0.49 -7.96
C GLY A 66 -9.88 0.52 -7.44
N PHE A 67 -10.97 0.02 -6.86
CA PHE A 67 -12.08 0.87 -6.40
C PHE A 67 -11.69 1.87 -5.29
N TYR A 68 -10.78 1.48 -4.39
CA TYR A 68 -10.39 2.29 -3.23
C TYR A 68 -8.92 2.73 -3.24
N VAL A 69 -8.09 2.04 -4.02
CA VAL A 69 -6.67 2.32 -4.20
C VAL A 69 -6.26 1.91 -5.61
N SER A 70 -5.44 2.74 -6.26
CA SER A 70 -4.70 2.38 -7.46
C SER A 70 -3.20 2.41 -7.16
N ALA A 71 -2.43 1.68 -7.95
CA ALA A 71 -1.00 1.60 -7.77
C ALA A 71 -0.26 1.64 -9.10
N ILE A 72 0.85 2.39 -9.11
CA ILE A 72 1.87 2.30 -10.14
C ILE A 72 3.10 1.72 -9.49
N ILE A 73 3.64 0.68 -10.11
CA ILE A 73 4.81 -0.02 -9.62
C ILE A 73 5.91 0.19 -10.63
N SER A 74 6.94 0.91 -10.21
CA SER A 74 8.19 1.03 -10.95
C SER A 74 9.13 -0.06 -10.46
N TYR A 75 9.70 -0.85 -11.37
CA TYR A 75 10.57 -1.97 -11.03
C TYR A 75 11.68 -2.15 -12.07
N GLY A 76 12.79 -2.76 -11.68
CA GLY A 76 13.96 -2.91 -12.56
C GLY A 76 15.22 -3.31 -11.79
N ASN A 77 16.39 -3.05 -12.36
CA ASN A 77 17.67 -3.22 -11.69
C ASN A 77 18.53 -1.94 -11.71
N ASP A 78 19.53 -1.88 -10.83
CA ASP A 78 20.56 -0.83 -10.86
C ASP A 78 21.78 -1.26 -11.69
N SER A 79 22.82 -0.42 -11.70
CA SER A 79 24.09 -0.67 -12.38
C SER A 79 24.86 -1.88 -11.85
N GLU A 80 24.50 -2.41 -10.68
CA GLU A 80 25.09 -3.61 -10.08
C GLU A 80 24.16 -4.83 -10.23
N GLY A 81 23.03 -4.68 -10.93
CA GLY A 81 22.04 -5.75 -11.13
C GLY A 81 21.13 -5.98 -9.93
N ARG A 82 21.16 -5.11 -8.91
CA ARG A 82 20.30 -5.24 -7.73
C ARG A 82 18.89 -4.76 -8.05
N LEU A 83 17.88 -5.45 -7.50
CA LEU A 83 16.48 -5.10 -7.67
C LEU A 83 16.20 -3.66 -7.19
N ARG A 84 15.50 -2.89 -8.03
CA ARG A 84 14.91 -1.59 -7.70
C ARG A 84 13.40 -1.70 -7.75
N ILE A 85 12.74 -1.07 -6.78
CA ILE A 85 11.29 -1.12 -6.64
C ILE A 85 10.78 0.16 -5.98
N MET A 86 9.80 0.81 -6.60
CA MET A 86 9.03 1.92 -6.03
C MET A 86 7.55 1.66 -6.27
N LYS A 87 6.75 1.78 -5.21
CA LYS A 87 5.30 1.64 -5.25
C LYS A 87 4.67 3.02 -5.03
N HIS A 88 4.01 3.55 -6.06
CA HIS A 88 3.20 4.76 -5.94
C HIS A 88 1.75 4.36 -5.70
N LEU A 89 1.22 4.66 -4.52
CA LEU A 89 -0.18 4.43 -4.19
C LEU A 89 -0.97 5.70 -4.35
N THR A 90 -2.17 5.59 -4.89
CA THR A 90 -3.16 6.67 -4.93
C THR A 90 -4.46 6.17 -4.32
N PHE A 91 -5.05 6.97 -3.43
CA PHE A 91 -6.31 6.67 -2.73
C PHE A 91 -7.40 7.60 -3.28
N PRO A 92 -8.18 7.17 -4.29
CA PRO A 92 -9.11 8.06 -5.00
C PRO A 92 -10.19 8.68 -4.11
N MET A 93 -10.53 8.00 -3.01
CA MET A 93 -11.54 8.43 -2.04
C MET A 93 -11.06 9.53 -1.08
N LEU A 94 -9.74 9.73 -0.95
CA LEU A 94 -9.15 10.74 -0.08
C LEU A 94 -8.69 11.92 -0.94
N ARG A 95 -9.56 12.90 -1.19
CA ARG A 95 -9.25 14.06 -2.04
C ARG A 95 -9.05 15.34 -1.24
N PHE A 96 -8.05 16.12 -1.63
CA PHE A 96 -7.87 17.49 -1.17
C PHE A 96 -8.91 18.43 -1.78
N GLN A 97 -9.29 18.21 -3.04
CA GLN A 97 -10.33 18.96 -3.75
C GLN A 97 -11.38 18.00 -4.34
N PRO A 98 -12.67 18.16 -3.99
CA PRO A 98 -13.72 17.34 -4.59
C PRO A 98 -13.70 17.41 -6.12
N ASN A 99 -13.92 16.26 -6.77
CA ASN A 99 -14.03 16.12 -8.24
C ASN A 99 -12.80 16.55 -9.06
N LEU A 100 -11.61 16.56 -8.45
CA LEU A 100 -10.34 16.77 -9.17
C LEU A 100 -9.45 15.53 -9.05
N THR A 101 -9.27 14.80 -10.15
CA THR A 101 -8.51 13.53 -10.19
C THR A 101 -7.08 13.68 -9.67
N GLY A 102 -6.45 14.83 -9.91
CA GLY A 102 -5.09 15.12 -9.42
C GLY A 102 -4.99 15.43 -7.93
N SER A 103 -6.11 15.57 -7.22
CA SER A 103 -6.14 15.94 -5.80
C SER A 103 -6.25 14.74 -4.85
N SER A 104 -6.25 13.52 -5.36
CA SER A 104 -6.23 12.32 -4.53
C SER A 104 -4.94 12.24 -3.72
N PHE A 105 -5.04 11.75 -2.49
CA PHE A 105 -3.90 11.46 -1.65
C PHE A 105 -3.08 10.35 -2.30
N SER A 106 -1.78 10.58 -2.41
CA SER A 106 -0.85 9.61 -2.96
C SER A 106 0.42 9.55 -2.10
N HIS A 107 1.11 8.41 -2.13
CA HIS A 107 2.36 8.21 -1.40
C HIS A 107 3.29 7.26 -2.17
N ASN A 108 4.60 7.54 -2.13
CA ASN A 108 5.63 6.67 -2.70
C ASN A 108 6.29 5.86 -1.60
N PHE A 109 6.39 4.56 -1.81
CA PHE A 109 7.14 3.65 -0.96
C PHE A 109 8.35 3.12 -1.73
N ASP A 110 9.53 3.32 -1.16
CA ASP A 110 10.77 2.75 -1.65
C ASP A 110 11.08 1.46 -0.85
N GLY A 111 11.32 0.34 -1.55
CA GLY A 111 11.70 -0.93 -0.90
C GLY A 111 10.57 -1.74 -0.24
N SER A 112 10.93 -2.54 0.78
CA SER A 112 9.99 -3.34 1.58
C SER A 112 9.39 -2.47 2.69
N PHE A 113 8.06 -2.43 2.73
CA PHE A 113 7.27 -1.50 3.56
C PHE A 113 6.98 -2.02 4.97
N ALA A 114 7.23 -3.30 5.25
CA ALA A 114 6.99 -3.90 6.54
C ALA A 114 7.87 -5.14 6.74
N ASP A 115 8.41 -5.30 7.95
CA ASP A 115 8.89 -6.60 8.42
C ASP A 115 7.66 -7.46 8.74
N ILE A 116 7.17 -8.19 7.74
CA ILE A 116 6.10 -9.15 7.97
C ILE A 116 6.71 -10.34 8.72
N LYS A 117 6.23 -10.63 9.94
CA LYS A 117 6.64 -11.81 10.68
C LYS A 117 5.55 -12.87 10.65
N VAL A 118 5.87 -14.07 10.15
CA VAL A 118 4.99 -15.25 10.24
C VAL A 118 5.62 -16.20 11.25
N ASN A 119 4.89 -16.55 12.31
CA ASN A 119 5.39 -17.39 13.41
C ASN A 119 6.73 -16.90 14.00
N GLY A 120 6.85 -15.58 14.18
CA GLY A 120 8.05 -14.94 14.74
C GLY A 120 9.24 -14.82 13.77
N ARG A 121 9.13 -15.35 12.54
CA ARG A 121 10.18 -15.26 11.52
C ARG A 121 9.90 -14.09 10.58
N ILE A 122 10.89 -13.19 10.43
CA ILE A 122 10.84 -12.11 9.45
C ILE A 122 10.82 -12.74 8.04
N MET A 123 9.73 -12.50 7.33
CA MET A 123 9.61 -12.77 5.91
C MET A 123 10.18 -11.55 5.18
N LYS A 124 11.31 -11.74 4.51
CA LYS A 124 11.81 -10.75 3.57
C LYS A 124 11.23 -11.07 2.21
N GLU A 125 10.45 -10.15 1.64
CA GLU A 125 10.06 -10.24 0.24
C GLU A 125 11.29 -9.96 -0.63
N TYR A 126 11.94 -11.03 -1.09
CA TYR A 126 12.77 -11.01 -2.29
C TYR A 126 12.06 -11.87 -3.35
N PRO A 127 12.20 -11.55 -4.65
CA PRO A 127 11.83 -12.49 -5.68
C PRO A 127 12.78 -13.70 -5.59
N GLU A 128 12.42 -14.71 -4.81
CA GLU A 128 13.11 -15.99 -4.78
C GLU A 128 12.39 -16.98 -5.70
N GLY A 129 13.15 -17.72 -6.52
CA GLY A 129 12.63 -18.80 -7.34
C GLY A 129 12.39 -18.49 -8.83
N ASN A 130 13.13 -17.56 -9.44
CA ASN A 130 12.98 -17.22 -10.87
C ASN A 130 11.56 -16.71 -11.24
N ARG A 131 10.81 -16.27 -10.24
CA ARG A 131 9.46 -15.72 -10.36
C ARG A 131 9.55 -14.25 -9.98
N ALA A 132 9.13 -13.38 -10.88
CA ALA A 132 8.87 -12.00 -10.51
C ALA A 132 7.68 -12.01 -9.53
N HIS A 133 7.94 -11.93 -8.22
CA HIS A 133 6.94 -11.42 -7.29
C HIS A 133 6.67 -10.00 -7.74
N LEU A 134 5.62 -9.84 -8.53
CA LEU A 134 5.19 -8.53 -8.98
C LEU A 134 4.83 -7.80 -7.70
N ALA A 135 5.42 -6.65 -7.44
CA ALA A 135 5.11 -5.84 -6.27
C ALA A 135 3.61 -5.49 -6.12
N ALA A 136 2.83 -5.76 -7.18
CA ALA A 136 1.38 -5.79 -7.23
C ALA A 136 0.81 -6.84 -6.27
N GLU A 137 1.39 -8.03 -6.26
CA GLU A 137 1.10 -9.09 -5.29
C GLU A 137 1.45 -8.62 -3.89
N SER A 138 2.60 -7.95 -3.65
CA SER A 138 2.95 -7.41 -2.32
C SER A 138 1.91 -6.41 -1.79
N LEU A 139 1.35 -5.59 -2.69
CA LEU A 139 0.25 -4.68 -2.38
C LEU A 139 -1.08 -5.42 -2.16
N LEU A 140 -1.33 -6.45 -2.96
CA LEU A 140 -2.46 -7.34 -2.77
C LEU A 140 -2.35 -8.07 -1.43
N PHE A 141 -1.16 -8.50 -1.04
CA PHE A 141 -0.85 -9.09 0.27
C PHE A 141 -1.14 -8.10 1.38
N ALA A 142 -0.67 -6.84 1.27
CA ALA A 142 -1.00 -5.81 2.24
C ALA A 142 -2.53 -5.63 2.38
N ARG A 143 -3.27 -5.59 1.26
CA ARG A 143 -4.75 -5.50 1.28
C ARG A 143 -5.41 -6.76 1.82
N ILE A 144 -4.88 -7.95 1.52
CA ILE A 144 -5.38 -9.21 2.07
C ILE A 144 -5.25 -9.18 3.59
N ILE A 145 -4.17 -8.64 4.14
CA ILE A 145 -4.04 -8.48 5.60
C ILE A 145 -4.98 -7.38 6.11
N THR A 146 -4.84 -6.13 5.65
CA THR A 146 -5.54 -4.99 6.25
C THR A 146 -7.03 -4.97 5.93
N GLU A 147 -7.43 -5.15 4.67
CA GLU A 147 -8.83 -5.10 4.24
C GLU A 147 -9.50 -6.47 4.25
N GLY A 148 -8.75 -7.54 4.02
CA GLY A 148 -9.25 -8.92 4.03
C GLY A 148 -9.38 -9.46 5.45
N LEU A 149 -8.25 -9.77 6.11
CA LEU A 149 -8.22 -10.40 7.43
C LEU A 149 -8.70 -9.48 8.54
N PHE A 150 -8.29 -8.21 8.55
CA PHE A 150 -8.72 -7.25 9.59
C PHE A 150 -9.98 -6.46 9.21
N GLY A 151 -10.38 -6.48 7.93
CA GLY A 151 -11.58 -5.76 7.49
C GLY A 151 -11.50 -4.24 7.65
N LEU A 152 -10.29 -3.66 7.69
CA LEU A 152 -10.06 -2.25 7.98
C LEU A 152 -10.63 -1.36 6.88
N LYS A 153 -11.49 -0.42 7.26
CA LYS A 153 -12.06 0.60 6.36
C LYS A 153 -12.07 1.96 7.03
N ALA A 154 -11.36 2.92 6.45
CA ALA A 154 -11.48 4.32 6.84
C ALA A 154 -12.84 4.85 6.37
N VAL A 155 -13.74 5.16 7.31
CA VAL A 155 -15.12 5.59 7.02
C VAL A 155 -15.38 7.08 7.34
N GLY A 156 -14.37 7.76 7.89
CA GLY A 156 -14.40 9.19 8.19
C GLY A 156 -13.05 9.66 8.73
N LEU A 157 -12.92 10.96 8.97
CA LEU A 157 -11.72 11.51 9.60
C LEU A 157 -11.57 10.92 11.01
N ASN A 158 -10.43 10.28 11.27
CA ASN A 158 -10.14 9.62 12.56
C ASN A 158 -11.15 8.52 12.92
N LYS A 159 -11.80 7.89 11.93
CA LYS A 159 -12.77 6.81 12.15
C LYS A 159 -12.44 5.57 11.32
N LEU A 160 -12.32 4.42 11.99
CA LEU A 160 -11.92 3.15 11.38
C LEU A 160 -12.94 2.06 11.69
N SER A 161 -13.58 1.52 10.66
CA SER A 161 -14.32 0.28 10.79
C SER A 161 -13.35 -0.89 10.78
N ILE A 162 -13.55 -1.82 11.71
CA ILE A 162 -12.72 -3.01 11.93
C ILE A 162 -13.66 -4.22 11.86
N ASN A 163 -13.34 -5.21 11.02
CA ASN A 163 -14.17 -6.40 10.80
C ASN A 163 -13.28 -7.65 10.64
N PRO A 164 -12.66 -8.13 11.72
CA PRO A 164 -11.76 -9.28 11.69
C PRO A 164 -12.44 -10.53 11.13
N GLN A 165 -11.77 -11.23 10.22
CA GLN A 165 -12.24 -12.48 9.61
C GLN A 165 -11.59 -13.67 10.33
N LEU A 166 -12.04 -13.95 11.55
CA LEU A 166 -11.59 -15.07 12.37
C LEU A 166 -12.21 -16.40 11.90
N SER A 167 -11.52 -17.50 12.16
CA SER A 167 -12.01 -18.86 11.88
C SER A 167 -11.47 -19.85 12.91
N SER A 168 -11.91 -21.11 12.90
CA SER A 168 -11.36 -22.14 13.78
C SER A 168 -9.86 -22.42 13.57
N GLN A 169 -9.32 -22.06 12.41
CA GLN A 169 -7.89 -22.17 12.09
C GLN A 169 -7.10 -20.90 12.44
N CYS A 170 -7.80 -19.79 12.67
CA CYS A 170 -7.24 -18.49 13.00
C CYS A 170 -8.18 -17.79 13.97
N ASP A 171 -8.13 -18.24 15.23
CA ASP A 171 -9.01 -17.80 16.31
C ASP A 171 -8.55 -16.49 16.97
N LYS A 172 -7.33 -16.05 16.64
CA LYS A 172 -6.73 -14.81 17.11
C LYS A 172 -5.87 -14.15 16.03
N ILE A 173 -6.00 -12.84 15.87
CA ILE A 173 -5.14 -12.01 15.02
C ILE A 173 -4.61 -10.79 15.77
N THR A 174 -3.45 -10.29 15.36
CA THR A 174 -2.83 -9.08 15.91
C THR A 174 -2.07 -8.35 14.79
N LEU A 175 -2.30 -7.04 14.67
CA LEU A 175 -1.62 -6.15 13.74
C LEU A 175 -1.11 -4.95 14.52
N GLU A 176 0.21 -4.76 14.52
CA GLU A 176 0.90 -3.79 15.38
C GLU A 176 1.54 -2.67 14.55
N ASN A 177 1.77 -1.53 15.20
CA ASN A 177 2.39 -0.35 14.62
C ASN A 177 1.66 0.19 13.38
N ILE A 178 0.33 0.14 13.39
CA ILE A 178 -0.50 0.69 12.32
C ILE A 178 -0.37 2.21 12.36
N LYS A 179 0.12 2.79 11.27
CA LYS A 179 0.21 4.24 11.07
C LYS A 179 -0.88 4.73 10.15
N LEU A 180 -1.95 5.29 10.73
CA LEU A 180 -3.09 5.83 9.99
C LEU A 180 -3.62 7.09 10.71
N PHE A 181 -4.12 8.07 9.96
CA PHE A 181 -4.61 9.34 10.51
C PHE A 181 -3.60 10.13 11.36
N SER A 182 -2.30 10.02 11.04
CA SER A 182 -1.20 10.55 11.86
C SER A 182 -1.16 9.99 13.30
N LYS A 183 -1.69 8.79 13.51
CA LYS A 183 -1.70 8.05 14.78
C LYS A 183 -0.92 6.74 14.61
N CYS A 184 -0.43 6.20 15.72
CA CYS A 184 0.17 4.88 15.80
C CYS A 184 -0.61 4.05 16.81
N PHE A 185 -1.13 2.89 16.39
CA PHE A 185 -1.96 2.02 17.22
C PHE A 185 -1.82 0.56 16.78
N ASP A 186 -2.29 -0.34 17.64
CA ASP A 186 -2.36 -1.76 17.35
C ASP A 186 -3.82 -2.22 17.36
N ILE A 187 -4.11 -3.29 16.63
CA ILE A 187 -5.39 -3.98 16.65
C ILE A 187 -5.17 -5.44 17.00
N LYS A 188 -5.94 -5.95 17.96
CA LYS A 188 -6.03 -7.38 18.27
C LYS A 188 -7.48 -7.82 18.15
N ALA A 189 -7.70 -9.05 17.74
CA ALA A 189 -9.04 -9.64 17.74
C ALA A 189 -8.97 -11.13 18.05
N ASN A 190 -9.97 -11.62 18.78
CA ASN A 190 -10.18 -13.03 19.09
C ASN A 190 -11.68 -13.29 19.38
N GLU A 191 -12.03 -14.48 19.88
CA GLU A 191 -13.40 -14.85 20.27
C GLU A 191 -14.08 -13.89 21.27
N LYS A 192 -13.30 -13.11 22.04
CA LYS A 192 -13.80 -12.14 23.02
C LYS A 192 -14.10 -10.77 22.39
N GLY A 193 -13.74 -10.57 21.12
CA GLY A 193 -13.99 -9.32 20.39
C GLY A 193 -12.70 -8.62 19.95
N ILE A 194 -12.74 -7.29 19.90
CA ILE A 194 -11.72 -6.44 19.26
C ILE A 194 -11.10 -5.51 20.30
N ASP A 195 -9.76 -5.48 20.32
CA ASP A 195 -8.98 -4.49 21.06
C ASP A 195 -8.32 -3.50 20.09
N VAL A 196 -8.45 -2.21 20.39
CA VAL A 196 -7.60 -1.16 19.83
C VAL A 196 -6.68 -0.66 20.93
N ILE A 197 -5.36 -0.75 20.72
CA ILE A 197 -4.35 -0.23 21.65
C ILE A 197 -3.83 1.08 21.10
N TYR A 198 -4.12 2.18 21.80
CA TYR A 198 -3.79 3.53 21.37
C TYR A 198 -3.45 4.42 22.57
N ASN A 199 -2.35 5.16 22.49
CA ASN A 199 -1.83 6.03 23.56
C ASN A 199 -1.67 5.34 24.93
N GLY A 200 -1.21 4.07 24.94
CA GLY A 200 -1.00 3.31 26.16
C GLY A 200 -2.26 2.75 26.81
N SER A 201 -3.44 3.02 26.24
CA SER A 201 -4.72 2.48 26.68
C SER A 201 -5.22 1.40 25.73
N THR A 202 -5.93 0.42 26.29
CA THR A 202 -6.65 -0.60 25.52
C THR A 202 -8.14 -0.28 25.55
N TYR A 203 -8.73 -0.19 24.36
CA TYR A 203 -10.17 -0.02 24.18
C TYR A 203 -10.72 -1.35 23.65
N HIS A 204 -11.77 -1.86 24.27
CA HIS A 204 -12.33 -3.18 23.99
C HIS A 204 -13.79 -3.09 23.55
N THR A 205 -14.20 -3.97 22.64
CA THR A 205 -15.60 -4.27 22.32
C THR A 205 -15.77 -5.75 22.12
N GLU A 206 -16.90 -6.30 22.60
CA GLU A 206 -17.29 -7.69 22.36
C GLU A 206 -17.89 -7.87 20.94
N GLN A 207 -18.19 -6.79 20.23
CA GLN A 207 -18.74 -6.90 18.88
C GLN A 207 -17.69 -7.43 17.89
N PRO A 208 -18.06 -8.40 17.02
CA PRO A 208 -17.14 -8.98 16.04
C PRO A 208 -16.80 -8.03 14.90
N LYS A 209 -17.56 -6.93 14.77
CA LYS A 209 -17.33 -5.83 13.84
C LYS A 209 -17.72 -4.54 14.54
N ALA A 210 -16.86 -3.54 14.49
CA ALA A 210 -17.12 -2.26 15.15
C ALA A 210 -16.51 -1.08 14.40
N LEU A 211 -16.94 0.12 14.77
CA LEU A 211 -16.37 1.38 14.34
C LEU A 211 -15.64 2.00 15.53
N PHE A 212 -14.36 2.33 15.37
CA PHE A 212 -13.59 3.04 16.38
C PHE A 212 -13.42 4.52 16.00
N ASP A 213 -13.81 5.42 16.90
CA ASP A 213 -13.59 6.87 16.76
C ASP A 213 -12.36 7.27 17.59
N PHE A 214 -11.27 7.64 16.90
CA PHE A 214 -10.03 8.05 17.54
C PHE A 214 -10.06 9.45 18.16
N ASN A 215 -11.12 10.24 17.93
CA ASN A 215 -11.32 11.51 18.65
C ASN A 215 -11.97 11.25 20.01
N ALA A 216 -13.00 10.42 20.03
CA ALA A 216 -13.70 10.05 21.26
C ALA A 216 -12.99 8.94 22.05
N CYS A 217 -12.06 8.21 21.42
CA CYS A 217 -11.36 7.05 21.98
C CYS A 217 -12.34 5.99 22.49
N GLN A 218 -13.31 5.62 21.65
CA GLN A 218 -14.33 4.62 21.98
C GLN A 218 -14.83 3.91 20.72
N PHE A 219 -15.40 2.73 20.92
CA PHE A 219 -16.20 2.06 19.90
C PHE A 219 -17.62 2.66 19.84
N GLU A 220 -18.15 2.77 18.63
CA GLU A 220 -19.55 3.10 18.33
C GLU A 220 -20.42 1.84 18.19
#